data_AF-A0A1F9YRB3-F1
#
_entry.id   AF-A0A1F9YRB3-F1
#
_cell.length_a   1.000
_cell.length_b   1.000
_cell.length_c   1.000
_cell.angle_alpha   90.00
_cell.angle_beta   90.00
_cell.angle_gamma   90.00
#
_symmetry.space_group_name_H-M   'P 1'
#
loop_
_entity.id
_entity.type
_entity.pdbx_description
1 polymer ?
#
loop_
_entity_poly.entity_id
_entity_poly.type
_entity_poly.pdbx_seq_one_letter_code
_entity_poly.pdbx_strand_id
1 'polypeptide(L)' 'MCPHCGREVEIFTNEQQMRCYYCGGLVTREKRPSCFDWCKYADQCIADLEAQRKSCESAQPKVLRKKA' A
#
# COMPACT_ATOMS: atom_id res chain seq x y z
N MET A 1 7.64 10.74 -17.63
CA MET A 1 8.70 10.42 -18.60
C MET A 1 9.73 9.49 -17.94
N CYS A 2 10.10 8.39 -18.58
CA CYS A 2 11.08 7.44 -18.06
C CYS A 2 12.49 8.08 -18.07
N PRO A 3 13.22 8.11 -16.94
CA PRO A 3 14.56 8.70 -16.88
C PRO A 3 15.61 7.92 -17.70
N HIS A 4 15.32 6.66 -18.07
CA HIS A 4 16.25 5.83 -18.84
C HIS A 4 16.11 5.97 -20.36
N CYS A 5 14.88 6.14 -20.87
CA CYS A 5 14.64 6.13 -22.32
C CYS A 5 13.83 7.32 -22.84
N GLY A 6 13.40 8.23 -21.97
CA GLY A 6 12.66 9.43 -22.35
C GLY A 6 11.23 9.20 -22.86
N ARG A 7 10.73 7.97 -22.89
CA ARG A 7 9.32 7.71 -23.25
C ARG A 7 8.37 8.02 -22.11
N GLU A 8 7.13 8.35 -22.45
CA GLU A 8 6.08 8.47 -21.46
C GLU A 8 5.78 7.11 -20.83
N VAL A 9 5.63 7.15 -19.51
CA VAL A 9 5.41 5.99 -18.66
C VAL A 9 4.46 6.46 -17.58
N GLU A 10 3.36 5.72 -17.41
CA GLU A 10 2.33 6.00 -16.42
C GLU A 10 2.64 5.22 -15.13
N ILE A 11 2.60 5.90 -13.98
CA ILE A 11 2.69 5.27 -12.66
C ILE A 11 1.36 5.55 -11.96
N PHE A 12 0.60 4.51 -11.61
CA PHE A 12 -0.70 4.71 -10.98
C PHE A 12 -0.56 5.29 -9.56
N THR A 13 -1.62 5.93 -9.07
CA THR A 13 -1.65 6.60 -7.76
C THR A 13 -1.27 5.67 -6.60
N ASN A 14 -1.60 4.39 -6.72
CA ASN A 14 -1.32 3.33 -5.74
C ASN A 14 0.03 2.63 -5.95
N GLU A 15 0.79 3.01 -6.97
CA GLU A 15 2.08 2.43 -7.29
C GLU A 15 3.22 3.38 -6.90
N GLN A 16 4.28 2.82 -6.33
CA GLN A 16 5.49 3.59 -5.99
C GLN A 16 6.54 3.48 -7.09
N GLN A 17 6.54 2.37 -7.83
CA GLN A 17 7.52 2.03 -8.84
C GLN A 17 6.90 1.12 -9.89
N MET A 18 7.42 1.18 -11.11
CA MET A 18 7.07 0.24 -12.18
C MET A 18 8.21 0.05 -13.19
N ARG A 19 8.18 -1.04 -13.95
CA ARG A 19 9.18 -1.35 -14.98
C ARG A 19 8.75 -0.81 -16.33
N CYS A 20 9.51 0.11 -16.90
CA CYS A 20 9.21 0.71 -18.19
C CYS A 20 8.99 -0.37 -19.27
N TYR A 21 7.81 -0.38 -19.90
CA TYR A 21 7.47 -1.35 -20.94
C TYR A 21 8.37 -1.28 -22.18
N TYR A 22 9.11 -0.18 -22.36
CA TYR A 22 9.92 0.04 -23.54
C TYR A 22 11.42 -0.27 -23.37
N CYS A 23 11.97 -0.09 -22.17
CA CYS A 23 13.41 -0.31 -21.93
C CYS A 23 13.68 -1.26 -20.76
N GLY A 24 12.66 -1.67 -20.01
CA GLY A 24 12.79 -2.54 -18.83
C GLY A 24 13.35 -1.85 -17.59
N GLY A 25 13.76 -0.57 -17.69
CA GLY A 25 14.28 0.21 -16.57
C GLY A 25 13.24 0.41 -15.47
N LEU A 26 13.68 0.34 -14.21
CA LEU A 26 12.83 0.55 -13.04
C LEU A 26 12.64 2.05 -12.82
N VAL A 27 11.41 2.52 -12.99
CA VAL A 27 11.03 3.91 -12.76
C VAL A 27 10.39 4.00 -11.39
N THR A 28 11.03 4.72 -10.47
CA THR A 28 10.56 4.92 -9.11
C THR A 28 10.17 6.38 -8.93
N ARG A 29 8.97 6.61 -8.39
CA ARG A 29 8.51 7.95 -8.00
C ARG A 29 8.98 8.25 -6.58
N GLU A 30 9.18 9.52 -6.26
CA GLU A 30 9.35 9.97 -4.88
C GLU A 30 8.16 9.52 -4.01
N LYS A 31 8.45 9.12 -2.77
CA LYS A 31 7.42 8.70 -1.82
C LYS A 31 6.49 9.88 -1.56
N ARG A 32 5.20 9.73 -1.88
CA ARG A 32 4.21 10.73 -1.49
C ARG A 32 3.94 10.62 0.02
N PRO A 33 3.85 11.76 0.73
CA PRO A 33 3.40 11.74 2.11
C PRO A 33 1.98 11.17 2.16
N SER A 34 1.81 10.18 3.03
CA SER A 34 0.53 9.56 3.36
C SER A 34 -0.18 10.36 4.46
N CYS A 35 -1.44 10.03 4.75
CA CYS A 35 -2.16 10.66 5.86
C CYS A 35 -1.44 10.49 7.22
N PHE A 36 -0.59 9.47 7.37
CA PHE A 36 0.21 9.25 8.58
C PHE A 36 1.30 10.33 8.77
N ASP A 37 1.73 10.98 7.68
CA ASP A 37 2.84 11.93 7.74
C ASP A 37 2.39 13.35 8.16
N TRP A 38 1.09 13.69 8.06
CA TRP A 38 0.61 15.05 8.29
C TRP A 38 -0.71 15.18 9.05
N CYS A 39 -1.52 14.11 9.13
CA CYS A 39 -2.83 14.21 9.76
C CYS A 39 -2.70 14.10 11.29
N LYS A 40 -3.16 15.15 12.00
CA LYS A 40 -3.19 15.18 13.47
C LYS A 40 -4.02 14.07 14.15
N TYR A 41 -4.90 13.41 13.39
CA TYR A 41 -5.75 12.32 13.87
C TYR A 41 -5.25 10.93 13.43
N ALA A 42 -4.11 10.84 12.74
CA ALA A 42 -3.61 9.58 12.20
C ALA A 42 -3.48 8.49 13.28
N ASP A 43 -2.92 8.84 14.44
CA ASP A 43 -2.74 7.91 15.57
C ASP A 43 -4.09 7.39 16.10
N GLN A 44 -5.09 8.28 16.19
CA GLN A 44 -6.44 7.91 16.61
C GLN A 44 -7.07 6.94 15.61
N CYS A 45 -6.97 7.22 14.31
CA CYS A 45 -7.50 6.33 13.27
C CYS A 45 -6.86 4.93 13.32
N ILE A 46 -5.55 4.84 13.57
CA ILE A 46 -4.87 3.54 13.72
C ILE A 46 -5.39 2.81 14.96
N ALA A 47 -5.48 3.51 16.11
CA ALA A 47 -5.96 2.92 17.35
C ALA A 47 -7.40 2.38 17.21
N ASP A 48 -8.27 3.13 16.55
CA ASP A 48 -9.66 2.74 16.31
C ASP A 48 -9.75 1.51 15.40
N LEU A 49 -8.95 1.47 14.32
CA LEU A 49 -8.87 0.30 13.43
C LEU A 49 -8.37 -0.95 14.17
N GLU A 50 -7.37 -0.81 15.05
CA GLU A 50 -6.88 -1.91 15.86
C GLU A 50 -7.92 -2.41 16.86
N ALA A 51 -8.64 -1.49 17.50
CA ALA A 51 -9.72 -1.82 18.42
C ALA A 51 -10.85 -2.57 17.69
N GLN A 52 -11.24 -2.10 16.50
CA GLN A 52 -12.21 -2.77 15.64
C GLN A 52 -11.73 -4.17 15.25
N ARG A 53 -10.46 -4.32 14.84
CA ARG A 53 -9.89 -5.64 14.51
C ARG A 53 -9.96 -6.61 15.68
N LYS A 54 -9.60 -6.15 16.89
CA LYS A 54 -9.69 -6.95 18.13
C LYS A 54 -11.13 -7.34 18.44
N SER A 55 -12.09 -6.43 18.23
CA SER A 55 -13.52 -6.71 18.42
C SER A 55 -14.08 -7.75 17.43
N CYS A 56 -13.53 -7.79 16.21
CA CYS A 56 -13.92 -8.74 15.18
C CYS A 56 -13.25 -10.11 15.37
N GLU A 57 -12.03 -10.15 15.92
CA GLU A 57 -11.28 -11.38 16.22
C GLU A 57 -11.91 -12.19 17.37
N SER A 58 -12.66 -11.54 18.28
CA SER A 58 -13.52 -12.22 19.26
C SER A 58 -14.78 -12.88 18.65
N ALA A 59 -15.06 -12.65 17.37
CA ALA A 59 -16.22 -13.21 16.65
C ALA A 59 -15.85 -14.18 15.52
N GLN A 60 -14.60 -14.64 15.43
CA GLN A 60 -14.21 -15.65 14.44
C GLN A 60 -14.19 -17.07 15.05
N PRO A 61 -15.11 -17.98 14.67
CA PRO A 61 -14.91 -19.39 14.94
C PRO A 61 -13.67 -19.83 14.17
N LYS A 62 -12.68 -20.36 14.88
CA LYS A 62 -11.43 -20.87 14.32
C LYS A 62 -11.78 -21.92 13.25
N VAL A 63 -11.75 -21.55 11.97
CA VAL A 63 -11.88 -22.50 10.88
C VAL A 63 -10.69 -23.45 10.92
N LEU A 64 -10.89 -24.56 11.62
CA LEU A 64 -9.95 -25.67 11.72
C LEU A 64 -9.72 -26.22 10.31
N ARG A 65 -8.63 -25.81 9.66
CA ARG A 65 -8.13 -26.48 8.46
C ARG A 65 -7.70 -27.89 8.85
N LYS A 66 -8.61 -28.86 8.74
CA LYS A 66 -8.25 -30.28 8.72
C LYS A 66 -7.32 -30.50 7.53
N LYS A 67 -6.06 -30.86 7.82
CA LYS A 67 -5.10 -31.28 6.80
C LYS A 67 -5.54 -32.66 6.28
N ALA A 68 -5.55 -32.81 4.96
CA ALA A 68 -5.71 -34.09 4.27
C ALA A 68 -4.43 -34.93 4.38
#